data_AF-A0A0Q6AFE0-F1
#
_entry.id   AF-A0A0Q6AFE0-F1
#
_cell.length_a   1.000
_cell.length_b   1.000
_cell.length_c   1.000
_cell.angle_alpha   90.00
_cell.angle_beta   90.00
_cell.angle_gamma   90.00
#
_symmetry.space_group_name_H-M   'P 1'
#
loop_
_entity.id
_entity.type
_entity.pdbx_description
1 polymer ?
#
loop_
_entity_poly.entity_id
_entity_poly.type
_entity_poly.pdbx_seq_one_letter_code
_entity_poly.pdbx_strand_id
1 'polypeptide(L)'
;MDDEMVLARLMGQAAEDGADLLTLRGLAEAAGELGATRAMARIGLSDAGAAGDVKELRDLLAAWRDARRSAVRAAFGWVVRMLVALVLVGIAVETDWPRWGR
;
A
#
# COMPACT_ATOMS: atom_id res chain seq x y z
N MET A 1 -10.30 -27.30 -8.58
CA MET A 1 -10.05 -28.17 -7.41
C MET A 1 -9.25 -27.33 -6.45
N ASP A 2 -9.74 -27.16 -5.23
CA ASP A 2 -9.04 -26.34 -4.24
C ASP A 2 -7.80 -27.09 -3.75
N ASP A 3 -6.63 -26.47 -3.86
CA ASP A 3 -5.34 -27.08 -3.48
C ASP A 3 -5.34 -27.53 -2.01
N GLU A 4 -6.07 -26.82 -1.14
CA GLU A 4 -6.31 -27.20 0.26
C GLU A 4 -7.05 -28.54 0.39
N MET A 5 -8.04 -28.79 -0.47
CA MET A 5 -8.80 -30.04 -0.50
C MET A 5 -7.92 -31.21 -0.92
N VAL A 6 -7.01 -30.98 -1.88
CA VAL A 6 -6.03 -31.98 -2.31
C VAL A 6 -5.06 -32.30 -1.17
N LEU A 7 -4.56 -31.28 -0.48
CA LEU A 7 -3.63 -31.45 0.65
C LEU A 7 -4.28 -32.20 1.81
N ALA A 8 -5.51 -31.83 2.18
CA ALA A 8 -6.28 -32.48 3.24
C ALA A 8 -6.53 -33.96 2.91
N ARG A 9 -6.84 -34.28 1.65
CA ARG A 9 -7.02 -35.67 1.19
C ARG A 9 -5.74 -36.48 1.25
N LEU A 10 -4.60 -35.90 0.83
CA LEU A 10 -3.30 -36.56 0.91
C LEU A 10 -2.86 -36.83 2.35
N MET A 11 -3.08 -35.86 3.26
CA MET A 11 -2.80 -36.04 4.69
C MET A 11 -3.71 -37.09 5.33
N GLY A 12 -5.00 -37.10 4.97
CA GLY A 12 -5.95 -38.11 5.41
C GLY A 12 -5.57 -39.52 4.96
N GLN A 13 -5.19 -39.68 3.69
CA GLN A 13 -4.70 -40.95 3.17
C GLN A 13 -3.42 -41.41 3.89
N ALA A 14 -2.46 -40.51 4.12
CA ALA A 14 -1.24 -40.87 4.84
C ALA A 14 -1.52 -41.31 6.30
N ALA A 15 -2.49 -40.69 6.96
CA ALA A 15 -2.93 -41.10 8.29
C ALA A 15 -3.61 -42.48 8.28
N GLU A 16 -4.45 -42.76 7.27
CA GLU A 16 -5.05 -44.10 7.05
C GLU A 16 -3.99 -45.17 6.78
N ASP A 17 -2.91 -44.81 6.08
CA ASP A 17 -1.74 -45.66 5.81
C ASP A 17 -0.81 -45.82 7.03
N GLY A 18 -1.18 -45.25 8.19
CA GLY A 18 -0.50 -45.44 9.48
C GLY A 18 0.57 -44.40 9.82
N ALA A 19 0.63 -43.27 9.11
CA ALA A 19 1.51 -42.17 9.48
C ALA A 19 1.07 -41.53 10.81
N ASP A 20 2.04 -41.34 11.73
CA ASP A 20 1.78 -40.71 13.01
C ASP A 20 1.46 -39.20 12.86
N LEU A 21 0.51 -38.71 13.68
CA LEU A 21 0.02 -37.33 13.62
C LEU A 21 1.12 -36.30 13.90
N LEU A 22 2.07 -36.62 14.79
CA LEU A 22 3.19 -35.73 15.09
C LEU A 22 4.12 -35.61 13.88
N THR A 23 4.29 -36.70 13.14
CA THR A 23 5.06 -36.74 11.88
C THR A 23 4.37 -35.93 10.79
N LEU A 24 3.05 -36.10 10.61
CA LEU A 24 2.28 -35.33 9.63
C LEU A 24 2.30 -33.82 9.94
N ARG A 25 2.18 -33.46 11.22
CA ARG A 25 2.33 -32.07 11.67
C ARG A 25 3.71 -31.51 11.36
N GLY A 26 4.77 -32.24 11.69
CA GLY A 26 6.15 -31.83 11.40
C GLY A 26 6.39 -31.64 9.90
N LEU A 27 5.85 -32.53 9.07
CA LEU A 27 5.92 -32.40 7.61
C LEU A 27 5.16 -31.16 7.11
N ALA A 28 3.98 -30.89 7.64
CA ALA A 28 3.18 -29.72 7.28
C ALA A 28 3.90 -28.40 7.67
N GLU A 29 4.45 -28.34 8.89
CA GLU A 29 5.23 -27.19 9.36
C GLU A 29 6.48 -26.99 8.50
N ALA A 30 7.24 -28.05 8.19
CA ALA A 30 8.42 -27.97 7.34
C ALA A 30 8.09 -27.56 5.89
N ALA A 31 7.01 -28.10 5.32
CA ALA A 31 6.55 -27.74 3.98
C ALA A 31 6.08 -26.27 3.92
N GLY A 32 5.41 -25.79 4.96
CA GLY A 32 5.02 -24.40 5.12
C GLY A 32 6.22 -23.46 5.20
N GLU A 33 7.19 -23.78 6.04
CA GLU A 33 8.44 -23.02 6.19
C GLU A 33 9.23 -22.96 4.86
N LEU A 34 9.38 -24.09 4.17
CA LEU A 34 10.01 -24.17 2.84
C LEU A 34 9.23 -23.37 1.79
N GLY A 35 7.90 -23.42 1.82
CA GLY A 35 7.04 -22.64 0.93
C GLY A 35 7.20 -21.13 1.15
N ALA A 36 7.13 -20.70 2.41
CA ALA A 36 7.31 -19.30 2.81
C ALA A 36 8.71 -18.79 2.43
N THR A 37 9.76 -19.55 2.73
CA THR A 37 11.14 -19.20 2.38
C THR A 37 11.32 -19.06 0.87
N ARG A 38 10.78 -19.99 0.06
CA ARG A 38 10.84 -19.88 -1.41
C ARG A 38 10.06 -18.68 -1.92
N ALA A 39 8.90 -18.39 -1.35
CA ALA A 39 8.09 -17.23 -1.73
C ALA A 39 8.85 -15.93 -1.44
N MET A 40 9.45 -15.80 -0.25
CA MET A 40 10.29 -14.65 0.13
C MET A 40 11.51 -14.53 -0.79
N ALA A 41 12.20 -15.63 -1.09
CA ALA A 41 13.34 -15.63 -2.02
C ALA A 41 12.94 -15.19 -3.45
N ARG A 42 11.77 -15.60 -3.95
CA ARG A 42 11.26 -15.20 -5.28
C ARG A 42 11.01 -13.70 -5.40
N ILE A 43 10.63 -13.05 -4.31
CA ILE A 43 10.43 -11.59 -4.25
C ILE A 43 11.68 -10.85 -3.72
N GLY A 44 12.79 -11.56 -3.54
CA GLY A 44 14.06 -10.97 -3.10
C GLY A 44 14.12 -10.57 -1.62
N LEU A 45 13.22 -11.11 -0.77
CA LEU A 45 13.11 -10.79 0.66
C LEU A 45 13.66 -11.90 1.57
N SER A 46 14.66 -12.66 1.11
CA SER A 46 15.21 -13.80 1.87
C SER A 46 16.40 -13.46 2.77
N ASP A 47 16.98 -12.27 2.63
CA ASP A 47 18.11 -11.84 3.46
C ASP A 47 17.65 -11.25 4.81
N ALA A 48 18.57 -11.16 5.76
CA ALA A 48 18.27 -10.67 7.12
C ALA A 48 17.89 -9.17 7.16
N GLY A 49 18.24 -8.39 6.13
CA GLY A 49 17.94 -6.96 6.02
C GLY A 49 16.57 -6.66 5.38
N ALA A 50 16.02 -7.59 4.61
CA ALA A 50 14.78 -7.46 3.85
C ALA A 50 13.60 -6.85 4.64
N ALA A 51 13.40 -7.27 5.90
CA ALA A 51 12.34 -6.73 6.73
C ALA A 51 12.52 -5.23 7.06
N GLY A 52 13.77 -4.81 7.25
CA GLY A 52 14.15 -3.41 7.47
C GLY A 52 13.92 -2.57 6.23
N ASP A 53 14.37 -3.05 5.07
CA ASP A 53 14.23 -2.35 3.80
C ASP A 53 12.76 -2.14 3.44
N VAL A 54 11.92 -3.17 3.60
CA VAL A 54 10.46 -3.06 3.37
C VAL A 54 9.83 -2.03 4.32
N LYS A 55 10.28 -1.99 5.58
CA LYS A 55 9.79 -1.00 6.54
C LYS A 55 10.21 0.41 6.13
N GLU A 56 11.46 0.62 5.73
CA GLU A 56 11.96 1.91 5.27
C GLU A 56 11.22 2.40 4.03
N LEU A 57 11.00 1.53 3.03
CA LEU A 57 10.21 1.86 1.84
C LEU A 57 8.79 2.29 2.18
N ARG A 58 8.15 1.63 3.16
CA ARG A 58 6.81 2.00 3.64
C ARG A 58 6.81 3.36 4.31
N ASP A 59 7.83 3.66 5.11
CA ASP A 59 7.97 4.93 5.81
C ASP A 59 8.23 6.08 4.79
N LEU A 60 9.08 5.85 3.79
CA LEU A 60 9.30 6.78 2.67
C LEU A 60 8.04 7.02 1.84
N LEU A 61 7.29 5.96 1.51
CA LEU A 61 6.02 6.06 0.79
C LEU A 61 4.96 6.80 1.60
N ALA A 62 4.94 6.60 2.93
CA ALA A 62 4.05 7.33 3.81
C ALA A 62 4.37 8.83 3.78
N ALA A 63 5.65 9.20 3.91
CA ALA A 63 6.12 10.58 3.83
C ALA A 63 5.81 11.22 2.46
N TRP A 64 6.08 10.51 1.36
CA TRP A 64 5.79 11.00 0.00
C TRP A 64 4.30 11.21 -0.22
N ARG A 65 3.46 10.26 0.21
CA ARG A 65 2.02 10.38 0.08
C ARG A 65 1.49 11.57 0.88
N ASP A 66 2.08 11.84 2.04
CA ASP A 66 1.71 13.00 2.84
C ASP A 66 2.12 14.31 2.18
N ALA A 67 3.36 14.40 1.71
CA ALA A 67 3.84 15.53 0.93
C ALA A 67 2.97 15.80 -0.31
N ARG A 68 2.57 14.75 -1.04
CA ARG A 68 1.67 14.87 -2.20
C ARG A 68 0.31 15.43 -1.80
N ARG A 69 -0.30 14.96 -0.71
CA ARG A 69 -1.57 15.50 -0.22
C ARG A 69 -1.44 16.97 0.16
N SER A 70 -0.35 17.32 0.84
CA SER A 70 -0.05 18.72 1.21
C SER A 70 0.07 19.61 -0.03
N ALA A 71 0.85 19.17 -1.03
CA ALA A 71 1.03 19.91 -2.28
C ALA A 71 -0.29 20.12 -3.04
N VAL A 72 -1.12 19.07 -3.14
CA VAL A 72 -2.44 19.18 -3.78
C VAL A 72 -3.33 20.16 -3.03
N ARG A 73 -3.36 20.09 -1.70
CA ARG A 73 -4.15 21.03 -0.87
C ARG A 73 -3.69 22.48 -1.06
N ALA A 74 -2.37 22.72 -1.09
CA ALA A 74 -1.81 24.05 -1.33
C ALA A 74 -2.16 24.56 -2.74
N ALA A 75 -2.07 23.70 -3.76
CA ALA A 75 -2.45 24.04 -5.12
C ALA A 75 -3.92 24.46 -5.21
N PHE A 76 -4.84 23.72 -4.58
CA PHE A 76 -6.25 24.12 -4.51
C PHE A 76 -6.44 25.49 -3.85
N GLY A 77 -5.75 25.75 -2.74
CA GLY A 77 -5.79 27.05 -2.08
C GLY A 77 -5.35 28.21 -3.00
N TRP A 78 -4.26 28.01 -3.74
CA TRP A 78 -3.79 28.99 -4.73
C TRP A 78 -4.78 29.20 -5.88
N VAL A 79 -5.35 28.12 -6.42
CA VAL A 79 -6.34 28.20 -7.50
C VAL A 79 -7.58 29.00 -7.06
N VAL A 80 -8.12 28.71 -5.88
CA VAL A 80 -9.25 29.47 -5.33
C VAL A 80 -8.89 30.94 -5.16
N ARG A 81 -7.68 31.24 -4.66
CA ARG A 81 -7.22 32.62 -4.47
C ARG A 81 -7.08 33.38 -5.80
N MET A 82 -6.60 32.71 -6.85
CA MET A 82 -6.54 33.28 -8.21
C MET A 82 -7.94 33.51 -8.78
N LEU A 83 -8.87 32.59 -8.57
CA LEU A 83 -10.25 32.74 -9.03
C LEU A 83 -10.94 33.92 -8.34
N VAL A 84 -10.80 34.05 -7.02
CA VAL A 84 -11.34 35.20 -6.27
C VAL A 84 -10.72 36.51 -6.75
N ALA A 85 -9.39 36.56 -6.95
CA ALA A 85 -8.73 37.75 -7.46
C ALA A 85 -9.25 38.13 -8.86
N LEU A 86 -9.45 37.15 -9.74
CA LEU A 86 -10.01 37.37 -11.07
C LEU A 86 -11.43 37.96 -11.00
N VAL A 87 -12.28 37.45 -10.10
CA VAL A 87 -13.63 37.98 -9.88
C VAL A 87 -13.58 39.42 -9.39
N LEU A 88 -12.72 39.74 -8.42
CA LEU A 88 -12.56 41.10 -7.90
C LEU A 88 -12.06 42.08 -8.98
N VAL A 89 -11.11 41.66 -9.81
CA VAL A 89 -10.64 42.45 -10.96
C VAL A 89 -11.78 42.68 -11.95
N GLY A 90 -12.56 41.65 -12.27
CA GLY A 90 -13.73 41.77 -13.15
C GLY A 90 -14.75 42.78 -12.63
N ILE A 91 -15.06 42.73 -11.33
CA ILE A 91 -15.95 43.70 -10.68
C ILE A 91 -15.35 45.11 -10.75
N ALA A 92 -14.06 45.28 -10.44
CA ALA A 92 -13.42 46.60 -10.45
C ALA A 92 -13.43 47.25 -11.84
N VAL A 93 -13.26 46.45 -12.90
CA VAL A 93 -13.34 46.90 -14.29
C VAL A 93 -14.78 47.28 -14.66
N GLU A 94 -15.76 46.46 -14.32
CA GLU A 94 -17.19 46.74 -14.61
C GLU A 94 -17.71 47.98 -13.85
N THR A 95 -17.24 48.18 -12.62
CA THR A 95 -17.79 49.22 -11.74
C THR A 95 -17.24 50.64 -12.04
N ASP A 96 -16.34 50.76 -13.02
CA ASP A 96 -15.58 51.96 -13.38
C ASP A 96 -14.99 52.66 -12.13
N TRP A 97 -13.82 52.18 -11.72
CA TRP A 97 -13.02 52.67 -10.58
C TRP A 97 -12.65 54.20 -10.57
N PRO A 98 -12.87 55.06 -11.62
CA PRO A 98 -12.59 56.50 -11.51
C PRO A 98 -13.60 57.35 -10.72
N ARG A 99 -14.77 56.83 -10.30
CA ARG A 99 -15.86 57.69 -9.78
C ARG A 99 -15.86 57.98 -8.26
N TRP A 100 -14.94 57.39 -7.48
CA TRP A 100 -14.86 57.60 -6.02
C TRP A 100 -13.87 58.72 -5.61
N GLY A 101 -13.18 59.32 -6.58
CA GLY A 101 -12.22 60.42 -6.38
C GLY A 101 -12.76 61.82 -6.71
N ARG A 102 -14.08 62.02 -6.75
CA ARG A 102 -14.71 63.35 -6.84
C ARG A 102 -15.81 63.51 -5.80
#